data_AF-N2BA62-F1
#
_entry.id   AF-N2BA62-F1
#
_cell.length_a   1.000
_cell.length_b   1.000
_cell.length_c   1.000
_cell.angle_alpha   90.00
_cell.angle_beta   90.00
_cell.angle_gamma   90.00
#
_symmetry.space_group_name_H-M   'P 1'
#
loop_
_entity.id
_entity.type
_entity.pdbx_description
1 polymer ?
#
loop_
_entity_poly.entity_id
_entity_poly.type
_entity_poly.pdbx_seq_one_letter_code
_entity_poly.pdbx_strand_id
1 'polypeptide(L)' 'MICLICGRKLSSPKSLELGYGPVCYGKVSGSLKAAKKAKAGTSHPVPEVPCYDIPGQMELKDYLADL' A
#
# COMPACT_ATOMS: atom_id res chain seq x y z
N MET A 1 12.70 -3.54 -26.04
CA MET A 1 12.48 -2.39 -25.14
C MET A 1 13.20 -2.64 -23.83
N ILE A 2 13.75 -1.59 -23.21
CA ILE A 2 14.48 -1.66 -21.94
C ILE A 2 13.76 -0.88 -20.86
N CYS A 3 13.99 -1.24 -19.61
CA CYS A 3 13.48 -0.51 -18.46
C CYS A 3 14.14 0.87 -18.38
N LEU A 4 13.34 1.93 -18.38
CA LEU A 4 13.83 3.31 -18.29
C LEU A 4 14.54 3.65 -16.97
N ILE A 5 14.38 2.80 -15.94
CA ILE A 5 14.93 3.04 -14.59
C ILE A 5 16.23 2.28 -14.36
N CYS A 6 16.33 1.03 -14.84
CA CYS A 6 17.49 0.17 -14.57
C CYS A 6 18.14 -0.44 -15.82
N GLY A 7 17.68 -0.10 -17.02
CA GLY A 7 18.25 -0.57 -18.29
C GLY A 7 18.03 -2.04 -18.63
N ARG A 8 17.43 -2.84 -17.74
CA ARG A 8 17.17 -4.28 -18.00
C ARG A 8 16.19 -4.48 -19.15
N LYS A 9 16.39 -5.55 -19.93
CA LYS A 9 15.48 -5.94 -21.02
C LYS A 9 14.12 -6.34 -20.46
N LEU A 10 13.06 -5.79 -21.07
CA LEU A 10 11.68 -6.12 -20.73
C LEU A 10 11.17 -7.20 -21.68
N SER A 11 10.58 -8.26 -21.14
CA SER A 11 10.04 -9.39 -21.92
C SER A 11 8.52 -9.51 -21.84
N SER A 12 7.93 -9.17 -20.69
CA SER A 12 6.49 -9.27 -20.50
C SER A 12 5.76 -8.12 -21.22
N PRO A 13 4.63 -8.37 -21.91
CA PRO A 13 3.90 -7.34 -22.67
C PRO A 13 3.50 -6.15 -21.79
N LYS A 14 2.99 -6.42 -20.59
CA LYS A 14 2.63 -5.39 -19.61
C LYS A 14 3.81 -4.48 -19.22
N SER A 15 5.02 -5.04 -19.10
CA SER A 15 6.21 -4.23 -18.79
C SER A 15 6.65 -3.40 -19.99
N LEU A 16 6.49 -3.93 -21.21
CA LEU A 16 6.74 -3.17 -22.44
C LEU A 16 5.80 -1.96 -22.50
N GLU A 17 4.50 -2.15 -22.33
CA GLU A 17 3.52 -1.05 -22.34
C GLU A 17 3.83 0.03 -21.29
N LEU A 18 4.24 -0.38 -20.09
CA LEU A 18 4.58 0.55 -19.00
C LEU A 18 5.96 1.20 -19.15
N GLY A 19 6.89 0.62 -19.92
CA GLY A 19 8.27 1.10 -20.08
C GLY A 19 9.21 0.81 -18.89
N TYR A 20 8.74 0.10 -17.86
CA TYR A 20 9.56 -0.34 -16.73
C TYR A 20 9.17 -1.73 -16.23
N GLY A 21 10.15 -2.45 -15.70
CA GLY A 21 10.00 -3.84 -15.27
C GLY A 21 9.37 -3.96 -13.88
N PRO A 22 8.93 -5.16 -13.48
CA PRO A 22 8.21 -5.39 -12.22
C PRO A 22 9.01 -4.97 -10.98
N VAL A 23 10.34 -5.15 -11.02
CA VAL A 23 11.24 -4.71 -9.94
C VAL A 23 11.23 -3.19 -9.78
N CYS A 24 11.20 -2.45 -10.90
CA CYS A 24 11.19 -0.99 -10.87
C CYS A 24 9.79 -0.42 -10.68
N TYR A 25 8.74 -1.15 -11.08
CA TYR A 25 7.33 -0.80 -10.87
C TYR A 25 7.03 -0.50 -9.40
N GLY A 26 7.52 -1.34 -8.48
CA GLY A 26 7.39 -1.12 -7.03
C GLY A 26 8.03 0.19 -6.55
N LYS A 27 9.14 0.61 -7.19
CA LYS A 27 9.87 1.81 -6.81
C LYS A 27 9.15 3.09 -7.25
N VAL A 28 8.55 3.09 -8.44
CA VAL A 28 7.74 4.24 -8.92
C VAL A 28 6.41 4.35 -8.19
N SER A 29 5.75 3.20 -7.97
CA SER A 29 4.47 3.16 -7.26
C SER A 29 4.60 3.51 -5.77
N GLY A 30 5.73 3.16 -5.14
CA GLY A 30 6.08 3.63 -3.80
C GLY A 30 6.19 5.16 -3.72
N SER A 31 6.84 5.79 -4.70
CA SER A 31 6.94 7.26 -4.78
C SER A 31 5.61 7.95 -5.09
N LEU A 32 4.74 7.36 -5.93
CA LEU A 32 3.39 7.89 -6.16
C LEU A 32 2.47 7.74 -4.94
N LYS A 33 2.62 6.66 -4.16
CA LYS A 33 1.92 6.50 -2.88
C LYS A 33 2.48 7.43 -1.79
N ALA A 34 3.78 7.70 -1.79
CA ALA A 34 4.41 8.65 -0.86
C ALA A 34 4.10 10.11 -1.19
N ALA A 35 4.01 10.48 -2.48
CA ALA A 35 3.64 11.83 -2.91
C ALA A 35 2.19 12.20 -2.52
N LYS A 36 1.28 11.21 -2.45
CA LYS A 36 -0.06 11.40 -1.87
C LYS A 36 -0.07 11.52 -0.34
N LYS A 37 0.97 11.03 0.35
CA LYS A 37 1.10 11.09 1.82
C LYS A 37 1.81 12.36 2.32
N ALA A 38 2.57 13.06 1.48
CA ALA A 38 3.29 14.27 1.89
C ALA A 38 2.42 15.53 2.07
N LYS A 39 1.11 15.45 1.81
CA LYS A 39 0.14 16.56 1.98
C LYS A 39 -0.81 16.40 3.19
N ALA A 40 -0.61 15.40 4.04
CA ALA A 40 -1.37 15.25 5.27
C ALA A 40 -0.41 14.88 6.41
N GLY A 41 -0.06 15.87 7.23
CA GLY A 41 0.56 15.61 8.52
C GLY A 41 -0.33 14.67 9.35
N THR A 42 0.30 13.84 10.16
CA THR A 42 -0.30 13.13 11.30
C THR A 42 -1.63 12.42 11.01
N SER A 43 -1.56 11.23 10.42
CA SER A 43 -2.47 10.09 10.69
C SER A 43 -2.07 8.94 9.78
N HIS A 44 -1.77 7.79 10.36
CA HIS A 44 -1.80 6.55 9.59
C HIS A 44 -3.24 6.37 9.09
N PRO A 45 -3.50 6.22 7.78
CA PRO A 45 -4.81 5.78 7.33
C PRO A 45 -4.95 4.32 7.78
N VAL A 46 -5.56 4.12 8.95
CA VAL A 46 -6.15 2.83 9.29
C VAL A 46 -7.16 2.57 8.18
N PRO A 47 -7.05 1.47 7.40
CA PRO A 47 -8.12 1.12 6.49
C PRO A 47 -9.41 1.13 7.32
N GLU A 48 -10.45 1.79 6.80
CA GLU A 48 -11.79 1.79 7.38
C GLU A 48 -12.32 0.34 7.41
N VAL A 49 -11.87 -0.43 8.39
CA VAL A 49 -12.39 -1.78 8.63
C VAL A 49 -13.78 -1.55 9.25
N PRO A 50 -14.86 -2.02 8.59
CA PRO A 50 -16.18 -1.94 9.20
C PRO A 50 -16.15 -2.67 10.54
N CYS A 51 -16.64 -2.01 11.59
CA CYS A 51 -16.80 -2.66 12.88
C CYS A 51 -17.98 -3.64 12.77
N TYR A 52 -17.70 -4.93 12.72
CA TYR A 52 -18.72 -5.97 12.72
C TYR A 52 -19.04 -6.38 14.15
N ASP A 53 -20.33 -6.47 14.47
CA ASP A 53 -20.79 -7.06 15.72
C ASP A 53 -20.68 -8.59 15.60
N ILE A 54 -19.56 -9.14 16.07
CA ILE A 54 -19.27 -10.58 16.04
C ILE A 54 -19.66 -11.18 17.40
N PRO A 55 -20.64 -12.10 17.47
CA PRO A 55 -21.06 -12.72 18.71
C PRO A 55 -19.87 -13.36 19.45
N GLY A 56 -19.71 -13.04 20.73
CA GLY A 56 -18.64 -13.59 21.57
C GLY A 56 -17.33 -12.80 21.54
N GLN A 57 -17.23 -11.71 20.78
CA GLN A 57 -16.13 -10.74 20.96
C GLN A 57 -16.50 -9.70 22.02
N MET A 58 -15.53 -9.37 22.88
CA MET A 58 -15.66 -8.33 23.89
C MET A 58 -14.93 -7.07 23.42
N GLU A 59 -15.51 -5.88 23.65
CA GLU A 59 -14.85 -4.64 23.28
C GLU A 59 -13.63 -4.38 24.17
N LEU A 60 -12.64 -3.65 23.64
CA LEU A 60 -11.40 -3.35 24.37
C LEU A 60 -11.67 -2.61 25.69
N LYS A 61 -12.71 -1.76 25.72
CA LYS A 61 -13.11 -1.02 26.92
C LYS A 61 -13.53 -1.94 28.07
N ASP A 62 -14.20 -3.05 27.76
CA ASP A 62 -14.69 -4.00 28.76
C ASP A 62 -13.51 -4.77 29.35
N TYR A 63 -12.54 -5.19 28.52
CA TYR A 63 -11.29 -5.82 29.00
C TYR A 63 -10.49 -4.92 29.96
N LEU A 64 -10.43 -3.62 29.66
CA LEU A 64 -9.71 -2.66 30.49
C LEU A 64 -10.42 -2.35 31.80
N ALA A 65 -11.74 -2.58 31.89
CA ALA A 65 -12.52 -2.38 33.10
C ALA A 65 -12.40 -3.55 34.09
N ASP A 66 -12.03 -4.74 33.61
CA ASP A 66 -11.82 -5.96 34.42
C ASP A 66 -10.39 -6.07 35.02
N LEU A 67 -9.53 -5.06 34.80
CA LEU A 67 -8.18 -4.92 35.36
C LEU A 67 -8.18 -4.06 36.64
#